data_AF-A0A972Z7C7-F1
#
_entry.id   AF-A0A972Z7C7-F1
#
_cell.length_a   1.000
_cell.length_b   1.000
_cell.length_c   1.000
_cell.angle_alpha   90.00
_cell.angle_beta   90.00
_cell.angle_gamma   90.00
#
_symmetry.space_group_name_H-M   'P 1'
#
loop_
_entity.id
_entity.type
_entity.pdbx_description
1 polymer ?
#
loop_
_entity_poly.entity_id
_entity_poly.type
_entity_poly.pdbx_seq_one_letter_code
_entity_poly.pdbx_strand_id
1 'polypeptide(L)'
;MAFKLKTLGQVLDFSDKYSTGDYIVKEKKLGKYTLGEINPNGVIDIEKDMSPALKRKAVKHEVDHLYQMKRGEMRFDHNNYYYKPTPYSPIQVIPSSKIDPHDRNLPWEQDAHK
;
A
#
# COMPACT_ATOMS: atom_id res chain seq x y z
N MET A 1 -33.52 -11.80 22.63
CA MET A 1 -32.80 -11.09 21.54
C MET A 1 -31.33 -11.06 21.94
N ALA A 2 -30.47 -11.84 21.29
CA ALA A 2 -29.03 -11.80 21.56
C ALA A 2 -28.42 -10.63 20.77
N PHE A 3 -27.77 -9.69 21.46
CA PHE A 3 -27.02 -8.62 20.81
C PHE A 3 -25.77 -9.23 20.16
N LYS A 4 -25.75 -9.23 18.83
CA LYS A 4 -24.55 -9.61 18.07
C LYS A 4 -23.61 -8.41 18.07
N LEU A 5 -22.54 -8.49 18.86
CA LEU A 5 -21.50 -7.46 18.89
C LEU A 5 -20.79 -7.42 17.53
N LYS A 6 -20.52 -6.20 17.05
CA LYS A 6 -19.71 -5.98 15.86
C LYS A 6 -18.26 -6.34 16.15
N THR A 7 -17.54 -6.87 15.16
CA THR A 7 -16.10 -7.12 15.29
C THR A 7 -15.31 -5.81 15.24
N LEU A 8 -14.05 -5.83 15.67
CA LEU A 8 -13.21 -4.65 15.68
C LEU A 8 -13.03 -4.08 14.25
N GLY A 9 -12.83 -4.94 13.25
CA GLY A 9 -12.79 -4.55 11.84
C GLY A 9 -14.08 -3.90 11.34
N GLN A 10 -15.25 -4.33 11.84
CA GLN A 10 -16.53 -3.69 11.51
C GLN A 10 -16.74 -2.32 12.15
N VAL A 11 -16.06 -2.05 13.27
CA VAL A 11 -16.12 -0.76 13.96
C VAL A 11 -15.10 0.23 13.38
N LEU A 12 -13.91 -0.26 13.03
CA LEU A 12 -12.79 0.55 12.55
C LEU A 12 -12.60 0.52 11.02
N ASP A 13 -13.53 -0.13 10.32
CA ASP A 13 -13.60 -0.21 8.84
C ASP A 13 -12.32 -0.81 8.22
N PHE A 14 -11.81 -1.89 8.81
CA PHE A 14 -10.67 -2.66 8.28
C PHE A 14 -11.02 -4.14 8.10
N SER A 15 -10.30 -4.80 7.19
CA SER A 15 -10.52 -6.21 6.89
C SER A 15 -9.78 -7.09 7.89
N ASP A 16 -10.52 -7.70 8.82
CA ASP A 16 -10.00 -8.67 9.80
C ASP A 16 -9.29 -9.88 9.13
N LYS A 17 -9.59 -10.14 7.85
CA LYS A 17 -9.05 -11.28 7.09
C LYS A 17 -7.68 -11.03 6.46
N TYR A 18 -7.41 -9.79 6.04
CA TYR A 18 -6.19 -9.43 5.34
C TYR A 18 -5.25 -8.58 6.19
N SER A 19 -5.77 -7.96 7.27
CA SER A 19 -4.95 -7.24 8.23
C SER A 19 -4.20 -8.20 9.15
N THR A 20 -2.94 -7.88 9.42
CA THR A 20 -2.10 -8.60 10.39
C THR A 20 -1.65 -7.60 11.47
N GLY A 21 -1.15 -8.06 12.62
CA GLY A 21 -0.62 -7.16 13.66
C GLY A 21 0.39 -6.11 13.16
N ASP A 22 1.08 -6.39 12.04
CA ASP A 22 2.10 -5.51 11.47
C ASP A 22 1.60 -4.52 10.40
N TYR A 23 0.40 -4.73 9.85
CA TYR A 23 -0.18 -3.90 8.78
C TYR A 23 -1.70 -4.01 8.71
N ILE A 24 -2.35 -2.87 8.43
CA ILE A 24 -3.81 -2.75 8.37
C ILE A 24 -4.23 -2.67 6.90
N VAL A 25 -5.20 -3.51 6.52
CA VAL A 25 -5.78 -3.53 5.18
C VAL A 25 -7.24 -3.09 5.25
N LYS A 26 -7.61 -2.10 4.42
CA LYS A 26 -8.98 -1.62 4.28
C LYS A 26 -9.53 -1.96 2.91
N GLU A 27 -10.79 -2.38 2.87
CA GLU A 27 -11.50 -2.65 1.63
C GLU A 27 -12.32 -1.43 1.25
N LYS A 28 -11.88 -0.68 0.24
CA LYS A 28 -12.53 0.54 -0.23
C LYS A 28 -12.81 0.43 -1.72
N LYS A 29 -13.77 1.22 -2.21
CA LYS A 29 -13.94 1.40 -3.65
C LYS A 29 -12.88 2.38 -4.15
N LEU A 30 -11.88 1.86 -4.83
CA LEU A 30 -10.82 2.56 -5.52
C LEU A 30 -11.25 2.93 -6.96
N GLY A 31 -10.38 3.67 -7.65
CA GLY A 31 -10.58 4.07 -9.04
C GLY A 31 -10.60 2.88 -10.00
N LYS A 32 -11.14 3.08 -11.20
CA LYS A 32 -11.43 2.04 -12.20
C LYS A 32 -10.24 1.17 -12.65
N TYR A 33 -9.01 1.54 -12.31
CA TYR A 33 -7.77 0.87 -12.72
C TYR A 33 -6.79 0.59 -11.57
N THR A 34 -7.19 0.87 -10.31
CA THR A 34 -6.32 0.72 -9.14
C THR A 34 -6.80 -0.48 -8.31
N LEU A 35 -5.96 -1.51 -8.20
CA LEU A 35 -6.30 -2.74 -7.47
C LEU A 35 -5.94 -2.64 -5.99
N GLY A 36 -4.86 -1.92 -5.68
CA GLY A 36 -4.40 -1.61 -4.33
C GLY A 36 -3.62 -0.31 -4.34
N GLU A 37 -3.59 0.35 -3.19
CA GLU A 37 -2.80 1.56 -2.94
C GLU A 37 -2.30 1.52 -1.50
N ILE A 38 -1.02 1.82 -1.31
CA ILE A 38 -0.45 2.07 0.02
C ILE A 38 -0.52 3.56 0.36
N ASN A 39 -1.00 3.90 1.55
CA ASN A 39 -0.98 5.27 2.05
C ASN A 39 0.39 5.61 2.70
N PRO A 40 0.79 6.89 2.73
CA PRO A 40 1.97 7.35 3.47
C PRO A 40 1.99 6.95 4.96
N ASN A 41 0.80 6.75 5.54
CA ASN A 41 0.61 6.32 6.92
C ASN A 41 0.77 4.80 7.12
N GLY A 42 1.07 4.03 6.07
CA GLY A 42 1.27 2.58 6.11
C GLY A 42 -0.01 1.75 6.10
N VAL A 43 -1.16 2.36 5.83
CA VAL A 43 -2.45 1.65 5.64
C VAL A 43 -2.57 1.24 4.17
N ILE A 44 -2.93 -0.02 3.94
CA ILE A 44 -3.11 -0.58 2.60
C ILE A 44 -4.61 -0.54 2.27
N ASP A 45 -4.96 0.16 1.20
CA ASP A 45 -6.31 0.18 0.66
C ASP A 45 -6.40 -0.78 -0.53
N ILE A 46 -7.41 -1.65 -0.56
CA ILE A 46 -7.65 -2.58 -1.67
C ILE A 46 -9.06 -2.43 -2.23
N GLU A 47 -9.21 -2.68 -3.54
CA GLU A 47 -10.51 -2.63 -4.20
C GLU A 47 -11.44 -3.72 -3.65
N LYS A 48 -12.58 -3.27 -3.12
CA LYS A 48 -13.57 -4.15 -2.46
C LYS A 48 -14.22 -5.16 -3.40
N ASP A 49 -14.41 -4.81 -4.68
CA ASP A 49 -15.19 -5.62 -5.63
C ASP A 49 -14.32 -6.65 -6.39
N MET A 50 -13.07 -6.85 -5.98
CA MET A 50 -12.14 -7.81 -6.58
C MET A 50 -12.31 -9.26 -6.10
N SER A 51 -11.85 -10.20 -6.93
CA SER A 51 -11.76 -11.60 -6.54
C SER A 51 -10.79 -11.80 -5.37
N PRO A 52 -11.01 -12.80 -4.48
CA PRO A 52 -10.13 -13.04 -3.33
C PRO A 52 -8.67 -13.33 -3.70
N ALA A 53 -8.43 -13.91 -4.89
CA ALA A 53 -7.09 -14.17 -5.39
C ALA A 53 -6.37 -12.88 -5.78
N LEU A 54 -7.05 -11.96 -6.45
CA LEU A 54 -6.52 -10.65 -6.78
C LEU A 54 -6.28 -9.80 -5.53
N LYS A 55 -7.20 -9.83 -4.56
CA LYS A 55 -7.01 -9.17 -3.26
C LYS A 55 -5.73 -9.61 -2.57
N ARG A 56 -5.48 -10.93 -2.48
CA ARG A 56 -4.23 -11.46 -1.89
C ARG A 56 -2.98 -11.01 -2.64
N LYS A 57 -3.04 -10.97 -3.98
CA LYS A 57 -1.91 -10.53 -4.81
C LYS A 57 -1.63 -9.03 -4.62
N ALA A 58 -2.67 -8.21 -4.60
CA ALA A 58 -2.58 -6.77 -4.33
C ALA A 58 -1.99 -6.53 -2.94
N VAL A 59 -2.56 -7.14 -1.89
CA VAL A 59 -2.03 -7.01 -0.52
C VAL A 59 -0.56 -7.40 -0.45
N LYS A 60 -0.14 -8.49 -1.10
CA LYS A 60 1.28 -8.90 -1.08
C LYS A 60 2.18 -7.81 -1.68
N HIS A 61 1.81 -7.26 -2.83
CA HIS A 61 2.58 -6.20 -3.50
C HIS A 61 2.65 -4.92 -2.65
N GLU A 62 1.53 -4.49 -2.08
CA GLU A 62 1.50 -3.31 -1.20
C GLU A 62 2.28 -3.53 0.11
N VAL A 63 2.32 -4.77 0.62
CA VAL A 63 3.14 -5.13 1.78
C VAL A 63 4.64 -5.01 1.47
N ASP A 64 5.07 -5.36 0.25
CA ASP A 64 6.47 -5.19 -0.17
C ASP A 64 6.86 -3.70 -0.17
N HIS A 65 5.97 -2.82 -0.68
CA HIS A 65 6.14 -1.37 -0.57
C HIS A 65 6.14 -0.88 0.89
N LEU A 66 5.28 -1.43 1.75
CA LEU A 66 5.29 -1.10 3.18
C LEU A 66 6.64 -1.42 3.83
N TYR A 67 7.24 -2.55 3.48
CA TYR A 67 8.57 -2.91 3.99
C TYR A 67 9.67 -2.02 3.41
N GLN A 68 9.60 -1.60 2.15
CA GLN A 68 10.50 -0.58 1.59
C GLN A 68 10.38 0.75 2.36
N MET A 69 9.15 1.15 2.72
CA MET A 69 8.91 2.34 3.54
C MET A 69 9.45 2.18 4.97
N LYS A 70 9.23 1.02 5.62
CA LYS A 70 9.75 0.72 6.96
C LYS A 70 11.29 0.69 7.00
N ARG A 71 11.94 0.26 5.91
CA ARG A 71 13.41 0.30 5.76
C ARG A 71 13.95 1.70 5.48
N GLY A 72 13.09 2.67 5.16
CA GLY A 72 13.48 4.04 4.80
C GLY A 72 14.03 4.15 3.38
N GLU A 73 13.75 3.17 2.52
CA GLU A 73 14.15 3.17 1.11
C GLU A 73 13.22 4.05 0.26
N MET A 74 11.94 4.08 0.61
CA MET A 74 10.93 4.86 -0.11
C MET A 74 10.06 5.66 0.87
N ARG A 75 9.76 6.91 0.51
CA ARG A 75 8.73 7.72 1.15
C ARG A 75 8.11 8.62 0.08
N PHE A 76 6.84 8.94 0.21
CA PHE A 76 6.20 9.90 -0.70
C PHE A 76 5.19 10.75 0.05
N ASP A 77 4.92 11.91 -0.52
CA ASP A 77 3.85 12.82 -0.13
C ASP A 77 3.09 13.28 -1.39
N HIS A 78 2.14 14.20 -1.22
CA HIS A 78 1.32 14.70 -2.33
C HIS A 78 2.14 15.37 -3.45
N ASN A 79 3.33 15.89 -3.11
CA ASN A 79 4.14 16.70 -4.00
C ASN A 79 5.37 15.96 -4.54
N ASN A 80 5.97 15.06 -3.75
CA ASN A 80 7.24 14.44 -4.07
C ASN A 80 7.34 12.97 -3.63
N TYR A 81 8.08 12.21 -4.43
CA TYR A 81 8.60 10.89 -4.12
C TYR A 81 10.06 11.01 -3.69
N TYR A 82 10.40 10.36 -2.59
CA TYR A 82 11.73 10.28 -2.00
C TYR A 82 12.18 8.82 -2.09
N TYR A 83 13.23 8.58 -2.87
CA TYR A 83 13.76 7.24 -3.07
C TYR A 83 15.25 7.17 -2.73
N LYS A 84 15.62 6.16 -1.95
CA LYS A 84 16.97 5.90 -1.48
C LYS A 84 17.26 4.39 -1.58
N PRO A 85 17.97 3.94 -2.63
CA PRO A 85 18.18 2.51 -2.86
C PRO A 85 19.13 1.86 -1.84
N THR A 86 20.04 2.62 -1.23
CA THR A 86 20.93 2.10 -0.18
C THR A 86 21.14 3.14 0.93
N PRO A 87 21.49 2.73 2.16
CA PRO A 87 21.79 3.65 3.27
C PRO A 87 22.87 4.70 2.95
N TYR A 88 23.75 4.41 1.99
CA TYR A 88 24.87 5.27 1.59
C TYR A 88 24.58 6.10 0.33
N SER A 89 23.49 5.81 -0.38
CA SER A 89 23.11 6.56 -1.59
C SER A 89 22.47 7.91 -1.24
N PRO A 90 22.63 8.93 -2.09
CA PRO A 90 21.87 10.17 -1.96
C PRO A 90 20.37 9.90 -2.15
N ILE A 91 19.55 10.66 -1.45
CA ILE A 91 18.08 10.61 -1.60
C ILE A 91 17.72 11.28 -2.94
N GLN A 92 17.01 10.54 -3.78
CA GLN A 92 16.43 11.07 -5.01
C GLN A 92 15.07 11.67 -4.69
N VAL A 93 14.88 12.94 -5.04
CA VAL A 93 13.60 13.66 -4.88
C VAL A 93 13.00 13.86 -6.25
N ILE A 94 11.85 13.25 -6.49
CA ILE A 94 11.15 13.27 -7.78
C ILE A 94 9.77 13.90 -7.56
N PRO A 95 9.45 15.02 -8.22
CA PRO A 95 8.12 15.62 -8.13
C PRO A 95 7.04 14.66 -8.64
N SER A 96 5.93 14.53 -7.92
CA SER A 96 4.78 13.69 -8.30
C SER A 96 4.20 14.07 -9.66
N SER A 97 4.29 15.36 -10.04
CA SER A 97 3.88 15.86 -11.36
C SER A 97 4.71 15.34 -12.54
N LYS A 98 5.90 14.78 -12.30
CA LYS A 98 6.84 14.34 -13.34
C LYS A 98 6.88 12.82 -13.51
N ILE A 99 6.04 12.09 -12.78
CA ILE A 99 6.08 10.64 -12.69
C ILE A 99 4.67 10.07 -12.77
N ASP A 100 4.53 8.91 -13.43
CA ASP A 100 3.32 8.12 -13.35
C ASP A 100 3.49 7.06 -12.25
N PRO A 101 2.71 7.11 -11.15
CA PRO A 101 2.79 6.11 -10.08
C PRO A 101 2.52 4.67 -10.55
N HIS A 102 1.90 4.48 -11.71
CA HIS A 102 1.62 3.16 -12.27
C HIS A 102 2.73 2.64 -13.19
N ASP A 103 3.80 3.40 -13.39
CA ASP A 103 4.93 2.97 -14.23
C ASP A 103 5.75 1.90 -13.51
N ARG A 104 5.71 0.68 -14.04
CA ARG A 104 6.45 -0.47 -13.48
C ARG A 104 7.97 -0.37 -13.65
N ASN A 105 8.45 0.63 -14.40
CA ASN A 105 9.88 0.86 -14.59
C ASN A 105 10.50 1.74 -13.50
N LEU A 106 9.70 2.17 -12.53
CA LEU A 106 10.21 2.97 -11.42
C LEU A 106 11.18 2.16 -10.57
N PRO A 107 12.25 2.79 -10.05
CA PRO A 107 13.28 2.06 -9.29
C PRO A 107 12.73 1.25 -8.10
N TRP A 108 11.73 1.79 -7.39
CA TRP A 108 11.10 1.12 -6.25
C TRP A 108 10.13 0.00 -6.66
N GLU A 109 9.47 0.12 -7.82
CA GLU A 109 8.64 -0.94 -8.41
C GLU A 109 9.50 -2.14 -8.81
N GLN A 110 10.66 -1.88 -9.42
CA GLN A 110 11.62 -2.93 -9.77
C GLN A 110 12.16 -3.65 -8.53
N ASP A 111 12.43 -2.91 -7.46
CA ASP A 111 12.91 -3.51 -6.21
C ASP A 111 11.80 -4.22 -5.41
N ALA A 112 10.52 -3.88 -5.61
CA ALA A 112 9.40 -4.62 -5.04
C ALA A 112 9.10 -5.93 -5.80
N HIS A 113 9.59 -6.05 -7.04
CA HIS A 113 9.41 -7.23 -7.88
C HIS A 113 10.59 -8.23 -7.85
N LYS A 114 11.66 -7.94 -7.10
CA LYS A 114 12.78 -8.88 -6.85
C LYS A 114 12.42 -9.92 -5.81
#